data_AF-A0A511YKX3-F1
#
_entry.id   AF-A0A511YKX3-F1
#
_cell.length_a   1.000
_cell.length_b   1.000
_cell.length_c   1.000
_cell.angle_alpha   90.00
_cell.angle_beta   90.00
_cell.angle_gamma   90.00
#
_symmetry.space_group_name_H-M   'P 1'
#
loop_
_entity.id
_entity.type
_entity.pdbx_description
1 polymer ?
#
loop_
_entity_poly.entity_id
_entity_poly.type
_entity_poly.pdbx_seq_one_letter_code
_entity_poly.pdbx_strand_id
1 'polypeptide(L)' 'MEIKSVEALTDVHLAHILTYLRLSNCKLGMLINFNTLYFKNGVKRVINGNL' A
#
# COMPACT_ATOMS: atom_id res chain seq x y z
N MET A 1 -4.93 5.23 1.44
CA MET A 1 -3.97 4.61 2.37
C MET A 1 -4.51 3.23 2.70
N GLU A 2 -3.64 2.23 2.83
CA GLU A 2 -4.01 0.85 3.18
C GLU A 2 -3.11 0.37 4.32
N ILE A 3 -3.69 -0.21 5.38
CA ILE A 3 -2.97 -0.66 6.57
C ILE A 3 -3.20 -2.17 6.77
N LYS A 4 -2.14 -2.89 7.14
CA LYS A 4 -2.15 -4.33 7.44
C LYS A 4 -1.35 -4.64 8.71
N SER A 5 -1.66 -5.80 9.29
CA SER A 5 -0.89 -6.43 10.37
C SER A 5 -0.76 -7.92 10.04
N VAL A 6 0.08 -8.23 9.06
CA VAL A 6 0.21 -9.58 8.47
C VAL A 6 1.69 -9.97 8.39
N GLU A 7 2.00 -11.27 8.32
CA GLU A 7 3.39 -11.73 8.24
C GLU A 7 4.15 -11.10 7.06
N ALA A 8 3.54 -11.07 5.88
CA ALA A 8 4.12 -10.45 4.68
C ALA A 8 3.07 -9.75 3.84
N LEU A 9 3.48 -8.67 3.17
CA LEU A 9 2.67 -8.05 2.12
C LEU A 9 2.72 -8.90 0.84
N THR A 10 1.57 -9.17 0.25
CA THR A 10 1.42 -9.87 -1.03
C THR A 10 0.89 -8.93 -2.11
N ASP A 11 0.89 -9.40 -3.35
CA ASP A 11 0.38 -8.64 -4.49
C ASP A 11 -1.12 -8.32 -4.39
N VAL A 12 -1.89 -9.10 -3.62
CA VAL A 12 -3.30 -8.82 -3.33
C VAL A 12 -3.46 -7.50 -2.59
N HIS A 13 -2.59 -7.21 -1.62
CA HIS A 13 -2.62 -5.94 -0.88
C HIS A 13 -2.28 -4.75 -1.80
N LEU A 14 -1.39 -4.95 -2.78
CA LEU A 14 -1.09 -3.94 -3.79
C LEU A 14 -2.31 -3.71 -4.71
N ALA A 15 -2.99 -4.77 -5.14
CA ALA A 15 -4.18 -4.69 -5.97
C ALA A 15 -5.33 -3.94 -5.28
N HIS A 16 -5.54 -4.15 -3.97
CA HIS A 16 -6.52 -3.41 -3.18
C HIS A 16 -6.27 -1.90 -3.18
N ILE A 17 -5.06 -1.47 -2.80
CA ILE A 17 -4.77 -0.04 -2.77
C ILE A 17 -4.82 0.59 -4.17
N LEU A 18 -4.37 -0.11 -5.22
CA LEU A 18 -4.51 0.36 -6.60
C LEU A 18 -5.97 0.53 -7.01
N THR A 19 -6.85 -0.36 -6.57
CA THR A 19 -8.30 -0.25 -6.79
C THR A 19 -8.85 1.01 -6.14
N TYR A 20 -8.52 1.26 -4.88
CA TYR A 20 -8.95 2.48 -4.20
C TYR A 20 -8.40 3.74 -4.84
N LEU A 21 -7.13 3.75 -5.26
CA LEU A 21 -6.53 4.88 -5.97
C LEU A 21 -7.22 5.20 -7.29
N ARG A 22 -7.62 4.17 -8.06
CA ARG A 22 -8.40 4.34 -9.30
C ARG A 22 -9.78 4.90 -9.02
N LEU A 23 -10.49 4.35 -8.04
CA LEU A 23 -11.84 4.79 -7.69
C LEU A 23 -11.87 6.20 -7.11
N SER A 24 -10.81 6.61 -6.40
CA SER A 24 -10.69 7.93 -5.80
C SER A 24 -10.00 8.97 -6.69
N ASN A 25 -9.67 8.64 -7.95
CA ASN A 25 -8.86 9.48 -8.85
C ASN A 25 -7.56 10.00 -8.22
N CYS A 26 -6.97 9.24 -7.29
CA CYS A 26 -5.71 9.59 -6.64
C CYS A 26 -4.54 8.89 -7.32
N LYS A 27 -3.42 9.61 -7.49
CA LYS A 27 -2.19 9.05 -8.09
C LYS A 27 -1.26 8.39 -7.07
N LEU A 28 -1.34 8.77 -5.80
CA LEU A 28 -0.41 8.35 -4.74
C LEU A 28 -1.13 7.68 -3.58
N GLY A 29 -0.56 6.57 -3.11
CA GLY A 29 -1.00 5.86 -1.92
C GLY A 29 0.15 5.32 -1.08
N MET A 30 -0.16 5.02 0.19
CA MET A 30 0.73 4.30 1.10
C MET A 30 0.10 2.96 1.48
N LEU A 31 0.87 1.89 1.33
CA LEU A 31 0.59 0.57 1.85
C LEU A 31 1.53 0.31 3.03
N ILE A 32 0.97 0.05 4.21
CA ILE A 32 1.73 -0.03 5.47
C ILE A 32 1.44 -1.36 6.17
N ASN A 33 2.49 -2.11 6.54
CA ASN A 33 2.42 -3.29 7.39
C ASN A 33 3.00 -3.00 8.78
N PHE A 34 2.15 -2.98 9.80
CA PHE A 34 2.56 -2.77 11.19
C PHE A 34 3.13 -4.02 11.87
N ASN A 35 3.03 -5.18 11.23
CA ASN A 35 3.68 -6.40 11.71
C ASN A 35 5.15 -6.46 11.24
N THR A 36 5.91 -5.40 11.52
CA THR A 36 7.35 -5.30 11.23
C THR A 36 8.07 -4.63 12.39
N LEU A 37 9.32 -5.05 12.67
CA LEU A 37 10.11 -4.47 13.77
C LEU A 37 10.44 -2.99 13.55
N TYR A 38 10.72 -2.62 12.30
CA TYR A 38 11.05 -1.25 11.92
C TYR A 38 10.04 -0.73 10.90
N PHE A 39 9.46 0.45 11.17
CA PHE A 39 8.44 1.08 10.31
C PHE A 39 8.88 1.20 8.84
N LYS A 40 10.15 1.55 8.59
CA LYS A 40 10.71 1.68 7.22
C LYS A 40 10.63 0.37 6.41
N ASN A 41 10.56 -0.79 7.07
CA ASN A 41 10.46 -2.10 6.42
C ASN A 41 9.00 -2.45 6.08
N GLY A 42 8.03 -1.83 6.76
CA GLY A 42 6.61 -2.07 6.56
C GLY A 42 5.93 -1.11 5.58
N VAL A 43 6.61 -0.06 5.11
CA VAL A 43 6.01 1.00 4.27
C VAL A 43 6.36 0.86 2.81
N LYS A 44 5.35 0.93 1.94
CA LYS A 44 5.49 1.01 0.48
C LYS A 44 4.68 2.18 -0.08
N ARG A 45 5.33 3.05 -0.85
CA ARG A 45 4.66 4.06 -1.67
C ARG A 45 4.17 3.41 -2.95
N VAL A 46 2.92 3.65 -3.31
CA VAL A 46 2.27 3.09 -4.50
C VAL A 46 1.84 4.24 -5.41
N ILE A 47 2.12 4.10 -6.71
CA ILE A 47 1.76 5.07 -7.74
C ILE A 47 0.74 4.42 -8.68
N ASN A 48 -0.37 5.10 -8.92
CA ASN A 48 -1.35 4.75 -9.94
C ASN A 48 -1.04 5.55 -11.22
N GLY A 49 -0.25 4.96 -12.13
CA GLY A 49 0.21 5.60 -13.37
C GLY A 49 1.53 6.36 -13.20
N ASN A 50 1.63 7.54 -13.81
CA ASN A 50 2.81 8.40 -13.76
C ASN A 50 2.51 9.67 -12.94
N LEU A 51 3.50 10.13 -12.17
CA LEU A 51 3.38 11.34 -11.35
C LEU A 51 3.60 12.59 -12.21
#